data_AF-A0A5C5GAL4-F1
#
_entry.id   AF-A0A5C5GAL4-F1
#
_cell.length_a   1.000
_cell.length_b   1.000
_cell.length_c   1.000
_cell.angle_alpha   90.00
_cell.angle_beta   90.00
_cell.angle_gamma   90.00
#
_symmetry.space_group_name_H-M   'P 1'
#
loop_
_entity.id
_entity.type
_entity.pdbx_description
1 polymer ?
#
loop_
_entity_poly.entity_id
_entity_poly.type
_entity_poly.pdbx_seq_one_letter_code
_entity_poly.pdbx_strand_id
1 'polypeptide(L)'
;MTTHWPELDYLGWRDTCAALHLYLQVAGKYRLAHTPWLNHSWNATFYVTPRGLTSSLIPDGPGIEITFDFHAHKVRGASGDGREASFALRPMTVASFHADFVTLVRDLGGTPTFNGVPNEVPFPQPFHEDHRDRPYDGDAARRYHQALLATDRVFKTFRSSFLGKSSPSHLFWGALDLAVTRFSGGRAPLHPGGIPALPDEVTHEAYDREVSSAGFWPGGNGIDYPAFYSYAYPTPNGFRAAKVEPDAAFWSEELGEFLLPYEAVKASADPAATLLAFLTSTYEAAADLAGWDRERLDCLPGRRGQARPHDAETPTAPEPPADDTPISREDTGPKGRYVMVVDGVEAEMTFSRAGEGMLIIDHTEVPAALRGRKVGEKLVRRAIEDARRDGTIIVPLCPFAKAQIDRHPDWQDVLSRR
;
A
#
# COMPACT_ATOMS: atom_id res chain seq x y z
N MET A 1 -5.67 -16.76 22.07
CA MET A 1 -5.35 -15.68 23.01
C MET A 1 -6.39 -14.60 22.80
N THR A 2 -7.39 -14.53 23.67
CA THR A 2 -8.41 -13.49 23.67
C THR A 2 -7.73 -12.14 23.92
N THR A 3 -7.72 -11.28 22.91
CA THR A 3 -7.25 -9.91 23.08
C THR A 3 -8.30 -9.18 23.92
N HIS A 4 -7.95 -8.79 25.13
CA HIS A 4 -8.86 -8.03 25.99
C HIS A 4 -8.95 -6.60 25.45
N TRP A 5 -10.16 -6.17 25.06
CA TRP A 5 -10.47 -4.80 24.67
C TRP A 5 -10.84 -4.03 25.94
N PRO A 6 -10.03 -3.05 26.37
CA PRO A 6 -10.26 -2.34 27.62
C PRO A 6 -11.51 -1.46 27.54
N GLU A 7 -12.07 -1.10 28.69
CA GLU A 7 -13.03 -0.01 28.75
C GLU A 7 -12.34 1.32 28.46
N LEU A 8 -12.94 2.12 27.57
CA LEU A 8 -12.46 3.43 27.22
C LEU A 8 -13.64 4.40 27.20
N ASP A 9 -13.88 5.07 28.33
CA ASP A 9 -14.85 6.15 28.44
C ASP A 9 -14.11 7.48 28.19
N TYR A 10 -14.43 8.16 27.08
CA TYR A 10 -13.79 9.42 26.74
C TYR A 10 -14.04 10.50 27.79
N LEU A 11 -15.25 10.60 28.33
CA LEU A 11 -15.61 11.67 29.27
C LEU A 11 -14.78 11.58 30.56
N GLY A 12 -14.56 10.37 31.07
CA GLY A 12 -13.78 10.12 32.28
C GLY A 12 -12.29 10.44 32.16
N TRP A 13 -11.69 10.40 30.95
CA TRP A 13 -10.25 10.66 30.76
C TRP A 13 -9.92 11.83 29.84
N ARG A 14 -10.92 12.58 29.35
CA ARG A 14 -10.75 13.66 28.35
C ARG A 14 -9.64 14.66 28.68
N ASP A 15 -9.44 14.99 29.95
CA ASP A 15 -8.42 15.95 30.37
C ASP A 15 -7.01 15.34 30.26
N THR A 16 -6.87 14.05 30.57
CA THR A 16 -5.62 13.29 30.35
C THR A 16 -5.38 13.09 28.85
N CYS A 17 -6.43 12.82 28.08
CA CYS A 17 -6.36 12.71 26.62
C CYS A 17 -5.85 14.01 25.98
N ALA A 18 -6.45 15.15 26.33
CA ALA A 18 -6.05 16.46 25.84
C ALA A 18 -4.62 16.85 26.25
N ALA A 19 -4.18 16.46 27.45
CA ALA A 19 -2.79 16.64 27.87
C ALA A 19 -1.83 15.79 27.02
N LEU A 20 -2.12 14.50 26.89
CA LEU A 20 -1.33 13.56 26.08
C LEU A 20 -1.27 13.97 24.61
N HIS A 21 -2.36 14.49 24.06
CA HIS A 21 -2.41 15.04 22.70
C HIS A 21 -1.31 16.10 22.50
N LEU A 22 -1.28 17.12 23.35
CA LEU A 22 -0.31 18.22 23.26
C LEU A 22 1.13 17.75 23.57
N TYR A 23 1.31 16.82 24.50
CA TYR A 23 2.62 16.23 24.80
C TYR A 23 3.17 15.45 23.60
N LEU A 24 2.32 14.68 22.91
CA LEU A 24 2.67 14.00 21.67
C LEU A 24 2.95 14.98 20.55
N GLN A 25 2.25 16.12 20.47
CA GLN A 25 2.57 17.16 19.50
C GLN A 25 3.97 17.76 19.71
N VAL A 26 4.38 18.02 20.96
CA VAL A 26 5.74 18.52 21.26
C VAL A 26 6.80 17.55 20.71
N ALA A 27 6.70 16.27 21.05
CA ALA A 27 7.64 15.25 20.57
C ALA A 27 7.53 15.00 19.06
N GLY A 28 6.30 15.04 18.52
CA GLY A 28 5.99 14.87 17.12
C GLY A 28 6.52 16.00 16.23
N LYS A 29 6.47 17.24 16.71
CA LYS A 29 7.05 18.40 16.02
C LYS A 29 8.57 18.37 16.00
N TYR A 30 9.20 17.88 17.06
CA TYR A 30 10.63 17.57 17.03
C TYR A 30 10.94 16.50 15.98
N ARG A 31 10.22 15.36 15.98
CA ARG A 31 10.40 14.32 14.94
C ARG A 31 10.23 14.89 13.53
N LEU A 32 9.18 15.68 13.30
CA LEU A 32 8.86 16.32 12.02
C LEU A 32 10.00 17.24 11.54
N ALA A 33 10.54 18.08 12.42
CA ALA A 33 11.59 19.03 12.08
C ALA A 33 12.94 18.37 11.76
N HIS A 34 13.18 17.17 12.30
CA HIS A 34 14.49 16.50 12.24
C HIS A 34 14.52 15.26 11.35
N THR A 35 13.41 14.87 10.74
CA THR A 35 13.34 13.68 9.87
C THR A 35 13.02 14.11 8.44
N PRO A 36 13.75 13.64 7.40
CA PRO A 36 13.42 13.92 6.02
C PRO A 36 11.96 13.66 5.70
N TRP A 37 11.34 14.56 4.93
CA TRP A 37 9.95 14.44 4.56
C TRP A 37 9.71 13.14 3.81
N LEU A 38 8.74 12.35 4.29
CA LEU A 38 8.29 11.14 3.63
C LEU A 38 6.87 11.40 3.14
N ASN A 39 6.51 10.75 2.03
CA ASN A 39 5.20 10.90 1.41
C ASN A 39 4.05 10.79 2.44
N HIS A 40 3.07 11.67 2.30
CA HIS A 40 1.91 11.84 3.16
C HIS A 40 2.24 12.11 4.62
N SER A 41 3.31 12.88 4.87
CA SER A 41 3.80 13.23 6.21
C SER A 41 4.11 12.04 7.14
N TRP A 42 4.35 10.84 6.58
CA TRP A 42 4.55 9.61 7.37
C TRP A 42 5.79 9.65 8.26
N ASN A 43 6.76 10.51 7.94
CA ASN A 43 7.97 10.75 8.73
C ASN A 43 7.67 11.35 10.11
N ALA A 44 6.48 11.88 10.36
CA ALA A 44 6.12 12.58 11.60
C ALA A 44 5.44 11.71 12.68
N THR A 45 5.02 10.50 12.34
CA THR A 45 4.05 9.70 13.15
C THR A 45 4.64 9.09 14.44
N PHE A 46 3.89 8.26 15.17
CA PHE A 46 4.41 7.37 16.22
C PHE A 46 3.95 5.93 15.99
N TYR A 47 4.66 4.95 16.54
CA TYR A 47 4.33 3.53 16.40
C TYR A 47 4.02 2.90 17.76
N VAL A 48 3.02 2.01 17.79
CA VAL A 48 2.62 1.29 19.00
C VAL A 48 3.68 0.25 19.37
N THR A 49 4.13 0.29 20.62
CA THR A 49 5.06 -0.68 21.21
C THR A 49 4.38 -1.47 22.33
N PRO A 50 4.98 -2.56 22.84
CA PRO A 50 4.45 -3.27 24.00
C PRO A 50 4.33 -2.44 25.28
N ARG A 51 4.96 -1.24 25.35
CA ARG A 51 4.94 -0.37 26.54
C ARG A 51 4.29 1.00 26.31
N GLY A 52 4.01 1.37 25.06
CA GLY A 52 3.39 2.65 24.72
C GLY A 52 3.62 3.03 23.26
N LEU A 53 4.31 4.14 23.03
CA LEU A 53 4.56 4.70 21.69
C LEU A 53 6.06 4.97 21.48
N THR A 54 6.54 4.82 20.24
CA THR A 54 7.91 5.18 19.83
C THR A 54 7.92 6.07 18.59
N SER A 55 8.84 7.02 18.56
CA SER A 55 9.18 7.81 17.36
C SER A 55 10.00 7.02 16.35
N SER A 56 10.46 5.80 16.66
CA SER A 56 11.59 5.17 15.97
C SER A 56 12.82 6.11 15.94
N LEU A 57 13.79 5.82 15.07
CA LEU A 57 14.98 6.65 14.91
C LEU A 57 14.63 8.01 14.29
N ILE A 58 14.99 9.07 15.00
CA ILE A 58 15.03 10.47 14.53
C ILE A 58 16.50 10.78 14.18
N PRO A 59 16.82 11.18 12.94
CA PRO A 59 18.19 11.42 12.51
C PRO A 59 18.69 12.81 12.93
N ASP A 60 18.74 13.04 14.25
CA ASP A 60 19.31 14.23 14.88
C ASP A 60 20.48 13.84 15.79
N GLY A 61 21.59 14.58 15.73
CA GLY A 61 22.81 14.24 16.44
C GLY A 61 23.29 12.80 16.16
N PRO A 62 23.60 11.99 17.18
CA PRO A 62 23.94 10.56 17.03
C PRO A 62 22.77 9.66 16.58
N GLY A 63 21.57 10.22 16.39
CA GLY A 63 20.33 9.48 16.20
C GLY A 63 19.61 9.30 17.53
N ILE A 64 18.34 9.70 17.60
CA ILE A 64 17.56 9.72 18.84
C ILE A 64 16.27 8.92 18.67
N GLU A 65 15.94 8.08 19.64
CA GLU A 65 14.60 7.50 19.79
C GLU A 65 13.91 8.15 20.98
N ILE A 66 12.66 8.55 20.81
CA ILE A 66 11.77 9.03 21.88
C ILE A 66 10.65 8.01 22.08
N THR A 67 10.44 7.60 23.32
CA THR A 67 9.37 6.67 23.69
C THR A 67 8.50 7.24 24.80
N PHE A 68 7.19 7.07 24.65
CA PHE A 68 6.23 7.27 25.73
C PHE A 68 5.96 5.90 26.35
N ASP A 69 6.47 5.67 27.56
CA ASP A 69 6.29 4.44 28.33
C ASP A 69 5.09 4.61 29.27
N PHE A 70 3.92 4.13 28.83
CA PHE A 70 2.68 4.22 29.59
C PHE A 70 2.59 3.20 30.73
N HIS A 71 3.53 2.25 30.82
CA HIS A 71 3.62 1.36 31.99
C HIS A 71 4.43 2.00 33.12
N ALA A 72 5.51 2.71 32.79
CA ALA A 72 6.32 3.43 33.77
C ALA A 72 5.90 4.88 33.98
N HIS A 73 4.95 5.38 33.17
CA HIS A 73 4.54 6.79 33.11
C HIS A 73 5.73 7.73 32.93
N LYS A 74 6.51 7.49 31.87
CA LYS A 74 7.69 8.30 31.54
C LYS A 74 7.78 8.59 30.04
N VAL A 75 8.34 9.74 29.71
CA VAL A 75 9.00 9.94 28.41
C VAL A 75 10.46 9.52 28.59
N ARG A 76 10.93 8.63 27.72
CA ARG A 76 12.33 8.19 27.69
C ARG A 76 12.90 8.54 26.33
N GLY A 77 14.19 8.82 26.29
CA GLY A 77 14.93 8.80 25.04
C GLY A 77 16.22 8.01 25.14
N ALA A 78 16.63 7.49 23.99
CA ALA A 78 17.87 6.78 23.80
C ALA A 78 18.61 7.40 22.62
N SER A 79 19.93 7.54 22.74
CA SER A 79 20.80 8.07 21.70
C SER A 79 21.63 6.96 21.08
N GLY A 80 21.97 7.08 19.80
CA GLY A 80 22.78 6.11 19.05
C GLY A 80 24.19 5.92 19.61
N ASP A 81 24.64 6.80 20.49
CA ASP A 81 25.92 6.69 21.23
C ASP A 81 25.79 6.07 22.63
N GLY A 82 24.60 5.56 22.99
CA GLY A 82 24.34 4.87 24.25
C GLY A 82 23.88 5.75 25.41
N ARG A 83 23.70 7.06 25.20
CA ARG A 83 23.08 7.93 26.21
C ARG A 83 21.59 7.62 26.37
N GLU A 84 21.12 7.72 27.60
CA GLU A 84 19.70 7.60 27.94
C GLU A 84 19.28 8.76 28.85
N ALA A 85 18.07 9.26 28.63
CA ALA A 85 17.45 10.29 29.46
C ALA A 85 15.97 9.97 29.64
N SER A 86 15.36 10.44 30.73
CA SER A 86 13.91 10.30 30.92
C SER A 86 13.36 11.32 31.91
N PHE A 87 12.06 11.62 31.80
CA PHE A 87 11.30 12.35 32.80
C PHE A 87 9.90 11.74 32.98
N ALA A 88 9.26 12.03 34.11
CA ALA A 88 7.97 11.45 34.48
C ALA A 88 6.79 12.15 33.78
N LEU A 89 5.85 11.35 33.29
CA LEU A 89 4.50 11.79 32.96
C LEU A 89 3.70 11.88 34.26
N ARG A 90 3.22 13.08 34.57
CA ARG A 90 2.53 13.43 35.82
C ARG A 90 1.60 14.61 35.53
N PRO A 91 0.72 15.00 36.48
CA PRO A 91 0.00 16.27 36.36
C PRO A 91 1.00 17.42 36.16
N MET A 92 0.91 18.11 35.02
CA MET A 92 1.82 19.18 34.63
C MET A 92 1.23 20.04 33.52
N THR A 93 1.77 21.25 33.36
CA THR A 93 1.43 22.13 32.24
C THR A 93 2.13 21.69 30.96
N VAL A 94 1.64 22.15 29.81
CA VAL A 94 2.31 21.90 28.52
C VAL A 94 3.65 22.64 28.44
N ALA A 95 3.75 23.83 29.03
CA ALA A 95 5.01 24.57 29.14
C ALA A 95 6.07 23.80 29.94
N SER A 96 5.69 23.16 31.05
CA SER A 96 6.59 22.30 31.82
C SER A 96 7.03 21.07 31.03
N PHE A 97 6.08 20.39 30.38
CA PHE A 97 6.42 19.24 29.52
C PHE A 97 7.38 19.65 28.39
N HIS A 98 7.13 20.77 27.73
CA HIS A 98 8.00 21.31 26.69
C HIS A 98 9.41 21.60 27.21
N ALA A 99 9.56 22.22 28.38
CA ALA A 99 10.86 22.48 28.98
C ALA A 99 11.63 21.19 29.34
N ASP A 100 10.94 20.21 29.93
CA ASP A 100 11.51 18.90 30.25
C ASP A 100 11.94 18.15 28.97
N PHE A 101 11.12 18.23 27.91
CA PHE A 101 11.41 17.63 26.62
C PHE A 101 12.62 18.27 25.92
N VAL A 102 12.71 19.60 25.92
CA VAL A 102 13.87 20.33 25.37
C VAL A 102 15.16 19.92 26.10
N THR A 103 15.10 19.74 27.42
CA THR A 103 16.23 19.29 28.23
C THR A 103 16.60 17.85 27.86
N LEU A 104 15.62 16.95 27.77
CA LEU A 104 15.81 15.56 27.36
C LEU A 104 16.53 15.45 26.00
N VAL A 105 16.10 16.20 24.99
CA VAL A 105 16.74 16.19 23.67
C VAL A 105 18.20 16.65 23.74
N ARG A 106 18.52 17.70 24.52
CA ARG A 106 19.90 18.19 24.69
C ARG A 106 20.78 17.14 25.37
N ASP A 107 20.29 16.50 26.42
CA ASP A 107 21.03 15.47 27.16
C ASP A 107 21.38 14.26 26.26
N LEU A 108 20.48 13.93 25.33
CA LEU A 108 20.68 12.89 24.31
C LEU A 108 21.60 13.32 23.17
N GLY A 109 22.00 14.59 23.11
CA GLY A 109 22.89 15.16 22.09
C GLY A 109 22.18 15.61 20.82
N GLY A 110 20.87 15.80 20.89
CA GLY A 110 20.07 16.37 19.82
C GLY A 110 20.02 17.89 19.90
N THR A 111 19.46 18.49 18.86
CA THR A 111 19.22 19.93 18.72
C THR A 111 17.71 20.18 18.86
N PRO A 112 17.20 20.69 19.99
CA PRO A 112 15.76 20.84 20.22
C PRO A 112 15.16 22.04 19.47
N THR A 113 15.22 22.03 18.14
CA THR A 113 14.73 23.12 17.28
C THR A 113 13.52 22.64 16.49
N PHE A 114 12.34 23.12 16.85
CA PHE A 114 11.09 22.79 16.15
C PHE A 114 10.06 23.90 16.35
N ASN A 115 9.01 23.91 15.52
CA ASN A 115 7.92 24.86 15.68
C ASN A 115 7.18 24.60 17.01
N GLY A 116 7.07 25.61 17.86
CA GLY A 116 6.52 25.50 19.21
C GLY A 116 5.01 25.74 19.34
N VAL A 117 4.26 25.77 18.23
CA VAL A 117 2.81 26.03 18.21
C VAL A 117 2.07 24.75 17.80
N PRO A 118 1.04 24.27 18.51
CA PRO A 118 0.30 23.08 18.11
C PRO A 118 -0.43 23.23 16.77
N ASN A 119 -0.61 22.10 16.07
CA ASN A 119 -1.44 22.01 14.85
C ASN A 119 -2.77 21.31 15.17
N GLU A 120 -3.75 21.45 14.29
CA GLU A 120 -5.00 20.67 14.32
C GLU A 120 -5.80 20.84 15.62
N VAL A 121 -5.60 21.96 16.31
CA VAL A 121 -6.37 22.36 17.48
C VAL A 121 -7.01 23.72 17.25
N PRO A 122 -8.24 23.94 17.76
CA PRO A 122 -8.85 25.26 17.71
C PRO A 122 -8.08 26.22 18.61
N PHE A 123 -7.72 27.39 18.08
CA PHE A 123 -7.01 28.47 18.81
C PHE A 123 -5.69 28.00 19.47
N PRO A 124 -4.67 27.65 18.67
CA PRO A 124 -3.44 27.05 19.20
C PRO A 124 -2.66 28.04 20.09
N GLN A 125 -2.39 27.62 21.33
CA GLN A 125 -1.49 28.33 22.24
C GLN A 125 -0.06 27.78 22.10
N PRO A 126 0.98 28.62 21.96
CA PRO A 126 2.36 28.14 21.95
C PRO A 126 2.67 27.29 23.17
N PHE A 127 3.35 26.15 22.98
CA PHE A 127 3.56 25.16 24.04
C PHE A 127 4.24 25.75 25.27
N HIS A 128 5.23 26.63 25.07
CA HIS A 128 5.99 27.27 26.13
C HIS A 128 5.21 28.33 26.92
N GLU A 129 4.07 28.79 26.41
CA GLU A 129 3.18 29.77 27.05
C GLU A 129 1.96 29.10 27.72
N ASP A 130 1.71 27.82 27.41
CA ASP A 130 0.58 27.07 27.94
C ASP A 130 0.86 26.54 29.36
N HIS A 131 0.57 27.42 30.32
CA HIS A 131 0.70 27.19 31.76
C HIS A 131 -0.57 26.64 32.41
N ARG A 132 -1.55 26.15 31.64
CA ARG A 132 -2.77 25.57 32.23
C ARG A 132 -2.46 24.22 32.87
N ASP A 133 -2.87 24.06 34.14
CA ASP A 133 -2.78 22.79 34.85
C ASP A 133 -3.62 21.73 34.16
N ARG A 134 -3.01 20.56 33.95
CA ARG A 134 -3.65 19.40 33.35
C ARG A 134 -3.43 18.16 34.22
N PRO A 135 -4.50 17.40 34.52
CA PRO A 135 -4.37 16.14 35.23
C PRO A 135 -3.73 15.07 34.31
N TYR A 136 -3.18 14.05 34.94
CA TYR A 136 -2.66 12.86 34.26
C TYR A 136 -3.09 11.62 35.03
N ASP A 137 -4.03 10.86 34.48
CA ASP A 137 -4.43 9.55 34.97
C ASP A 137 -3.62 8.46 34.26
N GLY A 138 -2.70 7.84 35.00
CA GLY A 138 -1.86 6.76 34.48
C GLY A 138 -2.66 5.52 34.08
N ASP A 139 -3.71 5.16 34.82
CA ASP A 139 -4.52 4.00 34.48
C ASP A 139 -5.34 4.24 33.21
N ALA A 140 -5.84 5.47 33.00
CA ALA A 140 -6.46 5.84 31.74
C ALA A 140 -5.49 5.78 30.55
N ALA A 141 -4.27 6.30 30.71
CA ALA A 141 -3.24 6.21 29.68
C ALA A 141 -2.89 4.75 29.33
N ARG A 142 -2.89 3.85 30.32
CA ARG A 142 -2.72 2.40 30.11
C ARG A 142 -3.90 1.76 29.38
N ARG A 143 -5.15 2.12 29.70
CA ARG A 143 -6.33 1.64 28.96
C ARG A 143 -6.31 2.12 27.50
N TYR A 144 -5.96 3.38 27.26
CA TYR A 144 -5.74 3.89 25.90
C TYR A 144 -4.68 3.08 25.15
N HIS A 145 -3.53 2.81 25.78
CA HIS A 145 -2.48 1.98 25.18
C HIS A 145 -2.94 0.55 24.85
N GLN A 146 -3.71 -0.07 25.75
CA GLN A 146 -4.29 -1.39 25.50
C GLN A 146 -5.27 -1.38 24.32
N ALA A 147 -6.05 -0.31 24.16
CA ALA A 147 -6.91 -0.12 23.00
C ALA A 147 -6.08 0.02 21.71
N LEU A 148 -5.00 0.81 21.73
CA LEU A 148 -4.07 0.92 20.60
C LEU A 148 -3.46 -0.44 20.21
N LEU A 149 -3.05 -1.26 21.18
CA LEU A 149 -2.53 -2.61 20.92
C LEU A 149 -3.57 -3.54 20.30
N ALA A 150 -4.83 -3.44 20.73
CA ALA A 150 -5.93 -4.24 20.17
C ALA A 150 -6.23 -3.81 18.73
N THR A 151 -6.31 -2.50 18.48
CA THR A 151 -6.53 -1.90 17.16
C THR A 151 -5.39 -2.21 16.19
N ASP A 152 -4.13 -1.98 16.58
CA ASP A 152 -2.94 -2.22 15.73
C ASP A 152 -2.86 -3.68 15.24
N ARG A 153 -3.29 -4.65 16.06
CA ARG A 153 -3.37 -6.06 15.63
C ARG A 153 -4.36 -6.25 14.49
N VAL A 154 -5.54 -5.64 14.57
CA VAL A 154 -6.56 -5.72 13.52
C VAL A 154 -6.10 -4.96 12.28
N PHE A 155 -5.52 -3.77 12.45
CA PHE A 155 -4.98 -2.98 11.34
C PHE A 155 -3.86 -3.74 10.61
N LYS A 156 -2.97 -4.44 11.31
CA LYS A 156 -1.96 -5.30 10.69
C LYS A 156 -2.57 -6.46 9.88
N THR A 157 -3.64 -7.08 10.38
CA THR A 157 -4.39 -8.08 9.60
C THR A 157 -5.04 -7.45 8.38
N PHE A 158 -5.73 -6.32 8.52
CA PHE A 158 -6.34 -5.59 7.42
C PHE A 158 -5.30 -5.23 6.35
N ARG A 159 -4.17 -4.63 6.72
CA ARG A 159 -3.08 -4.29 5.79
C ARG A 159 -2.56 -5.49 5.01
N SER A 160 -2.58 -6.67 5.62
CA SER A 160 -2.04 -7.85 4.96
C SER A 160 -2.83 -8.23 3.71
N SER A 161 -4.13 -7.92 3.62
CA SER A 161 -4.98 -8.31 2.49
C SER A 161 -4.91 -7.34 1.29
N PHE A 162 -3.82 -6.56 1.16
CA PHE A 162 -3.64 -5.55 0.13
C PHE A 162 -2.20 -5.57 -0.41
N LEU A 163 -2.05 -5.52 -1.73
CA LEU A 163 -0.77 -5.59 -2.45
C LEU A 163 -0.22 -4.22 -2.83
N GLY A 164 -1.10 -3.21 -2.95
CA GLY A 164 -0.72 -1.85 -3.29
C GLY A 164 0.00 -1.11 -2.16
N LYS A 165 0.35 0.15 -2.41
CA LYS A 165 0.91 1.03 -1.39
C LYS A 165 -0.06 1.16 -0.22
N SER A 166 0.40 0.92 1.01
CA SER A 166 -0.38 1.12 2.23
C SER A 166 0.50 1.67 3.34
N SER A 167 -0.02 2.65 4.09
CA SER A 167 0.69 3.21 5.24
C SER A 167 0.94 2.13 6.30
N PRO A 168 1.96 2.27 7.17
CA PRO A 168 2.01 1.51 8.41
C PRO A 168 0.76 1.73 9.27
N SER A 169 0.53 0.88 10.27
CA SER A 169 -0.33 1.30 11.40
C SER A 169 0.48 2.27 12.25
N HIS A 170 0.05 3.53 12.29
CA HIS A 170 0.82 4.62 12.87
C HIS A 170 -0.08 5.72 13.41
N LEU A 171 0.40 6.41 14.45
CA LEU A 171 -0.33 7.43 15.16
C LEU A 171 0.06 8.81 14.62
N PHE A 172 -0.91 9.56 14.10
CA PHE A 172 -0.74 10.99 13.84
C PHE A 172 -1.03 11.76 15.13
N TRP A 173 -0.06 12.54 15.59
CA TRP A 173 -0.20 13.36 16.80
C TRP A 173 -1.00 14.64 16.54
N GLY A 174 -1.22 15.01 15.28
CA GLY A 174 -2.05 16.16 14.87
C GLY A 174 -3.48 16.01 15.36
N ALA A 175 -4.17 14.96 14.91
CA ALA A 175 -5.53 14.64 15.34
C ALA A 175 -5.62 13.58 16.45
N LEU A 176 -4.49 13.06 16.96
CA LEU A 176 -4.43 11.98 17.95
C LEU A 176 -5.20 10.73 17.48
N ASP A 177 -4.87 10.27 16.29
CA ASP A 177 -5.50 9.12 15.65
C ASP A 177 -4.49 8.05 15.26
N LEU A 178 -4.84 6.78 15.50
CA LEU A 178 -4.11 5.65 14.94
C LEU A 178 -4.74 5.33 13.59
N ALA A 179 -3.98 5.44 12.51
CA ALA A 179 -4.49 5.30 11.15
C ALA A 179 -3.84 4.17 10.37
N VAL A 180 -4.55 3.73 9.33
CA VAL A 180 -4.08 2.89 8.24
C VAL A 180 -4.75 3.34 6.94
N THR A 181 -3.96 3.52 5.89
CA THR A 181 -4.44 4.03 4.61
C THR A 181 -4.01 3.10 3.47
N ARG A 182 -4.91 2.85 2.53
CA ARG A 182 -4.67 2.14 1.26
C ARG A 182 -4.77 3.12 0.10
N PHE A 183 -3.94 2.90 -0.92
CA PHE A 183 -3.80 3.79 -2.07
C PHE A 183 -4.10 3.02 -3.35
N SER A 184 -4.91 3.59 -4.25
CA SER A 184 -5.19 2.97 -5.55
C SER A 184 -3.99 2.99 -6.50
N GLY A 185 -3.08 3.95 -6.28
CA GLY A 185 -2.01 4.32 -7.23
C GLY A 185 -2.39 5.50 -8.13
N GLY A 186 -3.68 5.87 -8.18
CA GLY A 186 -4.22 7.03 -8.87
C GLY A 186 -3.86 8.37 -8.20
N ARG A 187 -3.93 9.44 -8.98
CA ARG A 187 -3.81 10.82 -8.48
C ARG A 187 -5.19 11.32 -8.04
N ALA A 188 -5.24 12.03 -6.93
CA ALA A 188 -6.46 12.70 -6.49
C ALA A 188 -6.50 14.15 -6.99
N PRO A 189 -7.69 14.79 -7.02
CA PRO A 189 -7.80 16.24 -7.14
C PRO A 189 -7.09 16.94 -5.96
N LEU A 190 -6.88 18.26 -6.09
CA LEU A 190 -6.29 19.05 -5.01
C LEU A 190 -7.24 19.11 -3.81
N HIS A 191 -6.74 18.78 -2.62
CA HIS A 191 -7.50 18.90 -1.39
C HIS A 191 -7.86 20.36 -1.11
N PRO A 192 -9.07 20.68 -0.62
CA PRO A 192 -9.47 22.07 -0.35
C PRO A 192 -8.69 22.78 0.77
N GLY A 193 -7.72 22.12 1.42
CA GLY A 193 -7.03 22.65 2.61
C GLY A 193 -7.98 22.98 3.77
N GLY A 194 -7.61 23.97 4.57
CA GLY A 194 -8.46 24.56 5.61
C GLY A 194 -8.46 23.84 6.96
N ILE A 195 -7.52 22.91 7.18
CA ILE A 195 -7.38 22.23 8.47
C ILE A 195 -6.81 23.23 9.51
N PRO A 196 -7.44 23.38 10.70
CA PRO A 196 -7.02 24.38 11.68
C PRO A 196 -5.55 24.29 12.05
N ALA A 197 -4.84 25.42 11.96
CA ALA A 197 -3.43 25.54 12.33
C ALA A 197 -2.49 24.54 11.61
N LEU A 198 -2.88 24.03 10.43
CA LEU A 198 -2.06 23.18 9.59
C LEU A 198 -1.84 23.88 8.24
N PRO A 199 -0.59 24.04 7.76
CA PRO A 199 -0.35 24.60 6.44
C PRO A 199 -0.99 23.74 5.35
N ASP A 200 -1.70 24.36 4.41
CA ASP A 200 -2.43 23.65 3.35
C ASP A 200 -1.52 22.75 2.49
N GLU A 201 -0.25 23.14 2.32
CA GLU A 201 0.77 22.35 1.62
C GLU A 201 0.93 20.94 2.21
N VAL A 202 0.81 20.80 3.54
CA VAL A 202 0.86 19.51 4.23
C VAL A 202 -0.34 18.67 3.84
N THR A 203 -1.53 19.26 3.84
CA THR A 203 -2.79 18.60 3.45
C THR A 203 -2.79 18.23 1.97
N HIS A 204 -2.31 19.11 1.10
CA HIS A 204 -2.20 18.86 -0.33
C HIS A 204 -1.28 17.68 -0.64
N GLU A 205 -0.15 17.56 0.08
CA GLU A 205 0.78 16.43 -0.05
C GLU A 205 0.21 15.15 0.58
N ALA A 206 -0.46 15.25 1.73
CA ALA A 206 -1.11 14.13 2.39
C ALA A 206 -2.18 13.46 1.51
N TYR A 207 -2.86 14.24 0.68
CA TYR A 207 -4.00 13.81 -0.13
C TYR A 207 -3.78 13.96 -1.65
N ASP A 208 -2.54 13.93 -2.15
CA ASP A 208 -2.25 14.00 -3.60
C ASP A 208 -2.60 12.70 -4.37
N ARG A 209 -3.01 11.65 -3.66
CA ARG A 209 -3.41 10.33 -4.19
C ARG A 209 -4.80 9.94 -3.75
N GLU A 210 -5.41 9.08 -4.55
CA GLU A 210 -6.67 8.45 -4.17
C GLU A 210 -6.42 7.48 -3.02
N VAL A 211 -7.20 7.65 -1.95
CA VAL A 211 -7.05 6.91 -0.70
C VAL A 211 -8.38 6.38 -0.18
N SER A 212 -8.27 5.25 0.50
CA SER A 212 -9.25 4.75 1.47
C SER A 212 -8.51 4.66 2.79
N SER A 213 -8.92 5.49 3.73
CA SER A 213 -8.31 5.61 5.03
C SER A 213 -9.27 5.13 6.10
N ALA A 214 -8.71 4.54 7.16
CA ALA A 214 -9.44 4.19 8.35
C ALA A 214 -8.56 4.39 9.57
N GLY A 215 -9.18 4.70 10.69
CA GLY A 215 -8.42 4.95 11.91
C GLY A 215 -9.25 4.79 13.17
N PHE A 216 -8.63 5.17 14.28
CA PHE A 216 -9.18 5.08 15.62
C PHE A 216 -8.91 6.37 16.38
N TRP A 217 -9.98 6.98 16.88
CA TRP A 217 -9.92 8.06 17.85
C TRP A 217 -10.28 7.55 19.24
N PRO A 218 -9.54 7.96 20.28
CA PRO A 218 -9.90 7.62 21.64
C PRO A 218 -10.96 8.58 22.23
N GLY A 219 -11.65 9.30 21.34
CA GLY A 219 -12.57 10.42 21.57
C GLY A 219 -11.93 11.79 21.24
N GLY A 220 -12.75 12.84 21.12
CA GLY A 220 -12.33 14.14 20.58
C GLY A 220 -12.70 14.30 19.11
N ASN A 221 -12.16 15.32 18.43
CA ASN A 221 -12.37 15.56 16.98
C ASN A 221 -13.85 15.63 16.55
N GLY A 222 -14.71 16.25 17.37
CA GLY A 222 -16.14 16.39 17.08
C GLY A 222 -17.02 15.28 17.67
N ILE A 223 -16.44 14.27 18.32
CA ILE A 223 -17.19 13.23 19.04
C ILE A 223 -16.77 13.14 20.52
N ASP A 224 -17.71 12.74 21.38
CA ASP A 224 -17.52 12.59 22.82
C ASP A 224 -17.41 11.13 23.28
N TYR A 225 -17.14 10.22 22.34
CA TYR A 225 -16.89 8.80 22.58
C TYR A 225 -15.75 8.29 21.68
N PRO A 226 -15.04 7.22 22.06
CA PRO A 226 -14.05 6.60 21.17
C PRO A 226 -14.72 5.91 19.98
N ALA A 227 -14.15 6.04 18.80
CA ALA A 227 -14.69 5.47 17.58
C ALA A 227 -13.60 5.07 16.59
N PHE A 228 -13.94 4.12 15.75
CA PHE A 228 -13.25 3.89 14.49
C PHE A 228 -13.90 4.73 13.41
N TYR A 229 -13.11 5.20 12.46
CA TYR A 229 -13.62 5.95 11.32
C TYR A 229 -13.08 5.38 10.01
N SER A 230 -13.76 5.69 8.90
CA SER A 230 -13.27 5.41 7.56
C SER A 230 -13.82 6.39 6.54
N TYR A 231 -12.93 6.91 5.70
CA TYR A 231 -13.25 7.82 4.60
C TYR A 231 -12.48 7.47 3.34
N ALA A 232 -12.90 8.05 2.23
CA ALA A 232 -12.20 8.00 0.96
C ALA A 232 -11.99 9.41 0.41
N TYR A 233 -10.81 9.64 -0.16
CA TYR A 233 -10.48 10.90 -0.83
C TYR A 233 -9.93 10.62 -2.25
N PRO A 234 -10.51 11.23 -3.31
CA PRO A 234 -11.78 11.96 -3.28
C PRO A 234 -12.92 11.01 -2.89
N THR A 235 -13.98 11.54 -2.28
CA THR A 235 -15.13 10.73 -1.88
C THR A 235 -15.89 10.26 -3.13
N PRO A 236 -16.00 8.93 -3.37
CA PRO A 236 -16.67 8.42 -4.56
C PRO A 236 -18.17 8.69 -4.51
N ASN A 237 -18.79 8.84 -5.68
CA ASN A 237 -20.24 8.96 -5.77
C ASN A 237 -20.92 7.71 -5.20
N GLY A 238 -21.91 7.90 -4.34
CA GLY A 238 -22.62 6.81 -3.66
C GLY A 238 -21.95 6.30 -2.38
N PHE A 239 -20.72 6.73 -2.04
CA PHE A 239 -19.99 6.22 -0.88
C PHE A 239 -20.73 6.46 0.43
N ARG A 240 -21.28 7.67 0.61
CA ARG A 240 -22.14 8.04 1.75
C ARG A 240 -23.32 7.08 1.98
N ALA A 241 -23.86 6.49 0.91
CA ALA A 241 -25.03 5.61 0.96
C ALA A 241 -24.65 4.12 0.91
N ALA A 242 -23.35 3.80 0.88
CA ALA A 242 -22.89 2.43 0.81
C ALA A 242 -23.29 1.65 2.07
N LYS A 243 -23.66 0.38 1.88
CA LYS A 243 -23.92 -0.52 2.98
C LYS A 243 -22.58 -0.97 3.58
N VAL A 244 -22.36 -0.64 4.84
CA VAL A 244 -21.17 -1.01 5.60
C VAL A 244 -21.55 -1.91 6.77
N GLU A 245 -20.59 -2.71 7.22
CA GLU A 245 -20.73 -3.61 8.37
C GLU A 245 -19.89 -3.11 9.55
N PRO A 246 -20.18 -3.52 10.80
CA PRO A 246 -21.45 -4.14 11.23
C PRO A 246 -22.61 -3.14 11.17
N ASP A 247 -23.84 -3.58 11.46
CA ASP A 247 -25.03 -2.70 11.52
C ASP A 247 -24.88 -1.49 12.48
N ALA A 248 -23.94 -1.55 13.41
CA ALA A 248 -23.61 -0.45 14.32
C ALA A 248 -22.76 0.67 13.66
N ALA A 249 -22.21 0.43 12.47
CA ALA A 249 -21.50 1.45 11.70
C ALA A 249 -22.49 2.36 10.96
N PHE A 250 -22.17 3.66 10.87
CA PHE A 250 -23.05 4.66 10.28
C PHE A 250 -22.26 5.80 9.63
N TRP A 251 -22.89 6.54 8.71
CA TRP A 251 -22.31 7.74 8.11
C TRP A 251 -22.55 8.98 8.99
N SER A 252 -21.48 9.73 9.29
CA SER A 252 -21.56 11.03 9.95
C SER A 252 -21.62 12.16 8.92
N GLU A 253 -22.72 12.90 8.87
CA GLU A 253 -22.84 14.08 7.99
C GLU A 253 -21.89 15.21 8.39
N GLU A 254 -21.62 15.35 9.69
CA GLU A 254 -20.77 16.40 10.23
C GLU A 254 -19.31 16.17 9.87
N LEU A 255 -18.85 14.92 9.96
CA LEU A 255 -17.46 14.56 9.69
C LEU A 255 -17.23 14.15 8.23
N GLY A 256 -18.28 13.79 7.50
CA GLY A 256 -18.18 13.36 6.11
C GLY A 256 -17.52 11.98 5.93
N GLU A 257 -17.77 11.07 6.87
CA GLU A 257 -17.12 9.75 6.92
C GLU A 257 -17.95 8.71 7.69
N PHE A 258 -17.59 7.44 7.55
CA PHE A 258 -18.20 6.37 8.33
C PHE A 258 -17.59 6.28 9.72
N LEU A 259 -18.43 6.09 10.73
CA LEU A 259 -18.04 5.86 12.12
C LEU A 259 -18.53 4.49 12.59
N LEU A 260 -17.72 3.84 13.44
CA LEU A 260 -18.10 2.67 14.23
C LEU A 260 -17.72 2.93 15.69
N PRO A 261 -18.70 3.05 16.60
CA PRO A 261 -18.42 3.25 18.02
C PRO A 261 -17.54 2.13 18.60
N TYR A 262 -16.52 2.51 19.36
CA TYR A 262 -15.61 1.56 20.01
C TYR A 262 -16.37 0.56 20.91
N GLU A 263 -17.42 1.03 21.58
CA GLU A 263 -18.24 0.19 22.45
C GLU A 263 -18.91 -0.96 21.68
N ALA A 264 -19.36 -0.71 20.45
CA ALA A 264 -19.97 -1.76 19.62
C ALA A 264 -18.97 -2.87 19.27
N VAL A 265 -17.70 -2.49 19.03
CA VAL A 265 -16.61 -3.44 18.83
C VAL A 265 -16.33 -4.20 20.12
N LYS A 266 -16.14 -3.50 21.25
CA LYS A 266 -15.83 -4.07 22.56
C LYS A 266 -16.89 -5.07 23.05
N ALA A 267 -18.17 -4.74 22.85
CA ALA A 267 -19.31 -5.55 23.31
C ALA A 267 -19.64 -6.74 22.40
N SER A 268 -19.04 -6.83 21.21
CA SER A 268 -19.27 -7.92 20.27
C SER A 268 -18.65 -9.25 20.75
N ALA A 269 -19.14 -10.37 20.21
CA ALA A 269 -18.61 -11.69 20.54
C ALA A 269 -17.19 -11.92 20.02
N ASP A 270 -16.83 -11.28 18.90
CA ASP A 270 -15.46 -11.26 18.36
C ASP A 270 -15.10 -9.83 17.91
N PRO A 271 -14.57 -9.01 18.82
CA PRO A 271 -14.21 -7.61 18.53
C PRO A 271 -13.22 -7.46 17.37
N ALA A 272 -12.29 -8.41 17.21
CA ALA A 272 -11.31 -8.34 16.13
C ALA A 272 -11.98 -8.57 14.77
N ALA A 273 -12.90 -9.53 14.69
CA ALA A 273 -13.69 -9.78 13.48
C ALA A 273 -14.66 -8.62 13.18
N THR A 274 -15.31 -8.06 14.20
CA THR A 274 -16.22 -6.92 14.03
C THR A 274 -15.51 -5.67 13.48
N LEU A 275 -14.35 -5.31 14.04
CA LEU A 275 -13.56 -4.21 13.49
C LEU A 275 -13.05 -4.52 12.08
N LEU A 276 -12.60 -5.75 11.82
CA LEU A 276 -12.14 -6.13 10.48
C LEU A 276 -13.27 -6.05 9.44
N ALA A 277 -14.50 -6.43 9.78
CA ALA A 277 -15.67 -6.31 8.91
C ALA A 277 -15.95 -4.84 8.54
N PHE A 278 -15.80 -3.91 9.48
CA PHE A 278 -15.89 -2.48 9.21
C PHE A 278 -14.81 -2.00 8.26
N LEU A 279 -13.55 -2.27 8.56
CA LEU A 279 -12.43 -1.86 7.71
C LEU A 279 -12.55 -2.43 6.30
N THR A 280 -12.96 -3.69 6.17
CA THR A 280 -13.14 -4.35 4.88
C THR A 280 -14.33 -3.74 4.13
N SER A 281 -15.52 -3.70 4.72
CA SER A 281 -16.72 -3.22 4.01
C SER A 281 -16.63 -1.75 3.58
N THR A 282 -16.00 -0.87 4.38
CA THR A 282 -15.78 0.53 3.99
C THR A 282 -14.74 0.65 2.89
N TYR A 283 -13.66 -0.16 2.93
CA TYR A 283 -12.68 -0.21 1.85
C TYR A 283 -13.29 -0.72 0.54
N GLU A 284 -14.05 -1.81 0.58
CA GLU A 284 -14.70 -2.39 -0.60
C GLU A 284 -15.67 -1.40 -1.23
N ALA A 285 -16.49 -0.73 -0.41
CA ALA A 285 -17.35 0.35 -0.87
C ALA A 285 -16.57 1.47 -1.55
N ALA A 286 -15.45 1.92 -0.96
CA ALA A 286 -14.62 2.97 -1.54
C ALA A 286 -14.00 2.53 -2.87
N ALA A 287 -13.38 1.35 -2.89
CA ALA A 287 -12.67 0.81 -4.05
C ALA A 287 -13.62 0.50 -5.23
N ASP A 288 -14.77 -0.13 -4.97
CA ASP A 288 -15.75 -0.48 -6.00
C ASP A 288 -16.37 0.78 -6.62
N LEU A 289 -16.79 1.75 -5.80
CA LEU A 289 -17.42 2.99 -6.28
C LEU A 289 -16.44 3.93 -6.98
N ALA A 290 -15.15 3.89 -6.60
CA ALA A 290 -14.09 4.63 -7.27
C ALA A 290 -13.53 3.92 -8.51
N GLY A 291 -13.92 2.67 -8.76
CA GLY A 291 -13.41 1.88 -9.89
C GLY A 291 -11.93 1.50 -9.75
N TRP A 292 -11.46 1.21 -8.53
CA TRP A 292 -10.10 0.73 -8.29
C TRP A 292 -9.91 -0.68 -8.88
N ASP A 293 -8.71 -0.97 -9.37
CA ASP A 293 -8.34 -2.30 -9.88
C ASP A 293 -8.11 -3.29 -8.72
N ARG A 294 -9.20 -3.79 -8.15
CA ARG A 294 -9.18 -4.70 -7.01
C ARG A 294 -8.53 -6.05 -7.32
N GLU A 295 -8.56 -6.50 -8.57
CA GLU A 295 -7.87 -7.74 -8.95
C GLU A 295 -6.36 -7.62 -8.75
N ARG A 296 -5.79 -6.44 -9.00
CA ARG A 296 -4.37 -6.16 -8.76
C ARG A 296 -4.04 -5.75 -7.34
N LEU A 297 -5.01 -5.16 -6.63
CA LEU A 297 -4.79 -4.55 -5.32
C LEU A 297 -5.11 -5.49 -4.15
N ASP A 298 -6.12 -6.36 -4.29
CA ASP A 298 -6.56 -7.23 -3.21
C ASP A 298 -5.84 -8.56 -3.21
N CYS A 299 -5.72 -9.14 -2.01
CA CYS A 299 -5.29 -10.51 -1.85
C CYS A 299 -5.93 -11.12 -0.60
N LEU A 300 -5.89 -12.45 -0.47
CA LEU A 300 -6.37 -13.12 0.76
C LEU A 300 -5.63 -12.58 2.00
N PRO A 301 -6.24 -12.51 3.18
CA PRO A 301 -5.51 -12.13 4.40
C PRO A 301 -4.27 -13.00 4.66
N GLY A 302 -3.21 -12.36 5.16
CA GLY A 302 -1.92 -13.01 5.37
C GLY A 302 -1.96 -14.05 6.48
N ARG A 303 -1.17 -15.11 6.33
CA ARG A 303 -1.02 -16.18 7.33
C ARG A 303 0.33 -16.06 8.03
N ARG A 304 0.33 -16.23 9.36
CA ARG A 304 1.55 -16.10 10.17
C ARG A 304 2.59 -17.12 9.75
N GLY A 305 3.83 -16.66 9.52
CA GLY A 305 4.96 -17.52 9.14
C GLY A 305 4.86 -18.14 7.75
N GLN A 306 3.92 -17.71 6.91
CA GLN A 306 3.73 -18.23 5.55
C GLN A 306 3.89 -17.10 4.55
N ALA A 307 4.90 -17.20 3.69
CA ALA A 307 5.04 -16.31 2.55
C ALA A 307 3.86 -16.51 1.58
N ARG A 308 3.43 -15.43 0.94
CA ARG A 308 2.43 -15.51 -0.13
C ARG A 308 3.05 -16.21 -1.34
N PRO A 309 2.27 -17.03 -2.07
CA PRO A 309 2.66 -17.43 -3.42
C PRO A 309 2.92 -16.18 -4.27
N HIS A 310 4.00 -16.18 -5.05
CA HIS A 310 4.26 -15.09 -5.98
C HIS A 310 3.37 -15.24 -7.22
N ASP A 311 2.98 -14.13 -7.81
CA ASP A 311 2.37 -14.01 -9.13
C ASP A 311 3.38 -13.50 -10.18
N ALA A 312 4.64 -13.34 -9.78
CA ALA A 312 5.70 -12.92 -10.68
C ALA A 312 5.76 -13.82 -11.91
N GLU A 313 5.84 -13.21 -13.09
CA GLU A 313 6.18 -13.92 -14.32
C GLU A 313 7.46 -14.70 -14.07
N THR A 314 7.32 -16.02 -13.97
CA THR A 314 8.49 -16.87 -13.97
C THR A 314 9.06 -16.73 -15.36
N PRO A 315 10.35 -16.35 -15.52
CA PRO A 315 10.98 -16.41 -16.81
C PRO A 315 10.68 -17.81 -17.34
N THR A 316 9.90 -17.89 -18.41
CA THR A 316 9.78 -19.15 -19.11
C THR A 316 11.22 -19.51 -19.43
N ALA A 317 11.72 -20.59 -18.81
CA ALA A 317 12.88 -21.27 -19.36
C ALA A 317 12.58 -21.35 -20.86
N PRO A 318 13.51 -20.93 -21.74
CA PRO A 318 13.28 -21.00 -23.18
C PRO A 318 12.66 -22.37 -23.42
N GLU A 319 11.43 -22.35 -23.96
CA GLU A 319 10.65 -23.57 -24.22
C GLU A 319 11.67 -24.62 -24.67
N PRO A 320 11.85 -25.75 -23.97
CA PRO A 320 12.73 -26.78 -24.48
C PRO A 320 12.29 -26.99 -25.93
N PRO A 321 13.21 -26.90 -26.92
CA PRO A 321 12.85 -26.76 -28.32
C PRO A 321 11.72 -27.71 -28.62
N ALA A 322 10.59 -27.12 -29.02
CA ALA A 322 9.31 -27.80 -29.06
C ALA A 322 9.42 -29.02 -29.97
N ASP A 323 9.59 -30.20 -29.38
CA ASP A 323 9.64 -31.50 -30.06
C ASP A 323 10.76 -31.53 -31.12
N ASP A 324 11.86 -32.24 -30.84
CA ASP A 324 13.07 -32.39 -31.68
C ASP A 324 12.79 -33.19 -32.98
N THR A 325 11.55 -33.17 -33.45
CA THR A 325 11.15 -33.72 -34.74
C THR A 325 11.74 -32.81 -35.84
N PRO A 326 12.75 -33.29 -36.58
CA PRO A 326 13.45 -32.48 -37.56
C PRO A 326 12.51 -32.08 -38.70
N ILE A 327 12.58 -30.81 -39.09
CA ILE A 327 12.01 -30.34 -40.36
C ILE A 327 13.06 -30.55 -41.44
N SER A 328 12.77 -31.41 -42.41
CA SER A 328 13.60 -31.56 -43.62
C SER A 328 13.16 -30.55 -44.69
N ARG A 329 14.13 -30.11 -45.49
CA ARG A 329 13.87 -29.31 -46.70
C ARG A 329 14.30 -30.12 -47.91
N GLU A 330 13.38 -30.28 -48.85
CA GLU A 330 13.59 -31.00 -50.10
C GLU A 330 13.51 -30.00 -51.26
N ASP A 331 14.62 -29.78 -51.95
CA ASP A 331 14.70 -28.90 -53.12
C ASP A 331 14.59 -29.72 -54.42
N THR A 332 13.70 -29.30 -55.33
CA THR A 332 13.46 -29.89 -56.65
C THR A 332 13.59 -28.83 -57.74
N GLY A 333 14.77 -28.21 -57.84
CA GLY A 333 15.07 -27.17 -58.83
C GLY A 333 14.35 -25.85 -58.52
N PRO A 334 13.41 -25.38 -59.38
CA PRO A 334 12.68 -24.14 -59.13
C PRO A 334 11.61 -24.27 -58.03
N LYS A 335 11.39 -25.46 -57.46
CA LYS A 335 10.43 -25.72 -56.39
C LYS A 335 11.08 -26.48 -55.23
N GLY A 336 10.41 -26.50 -54.09
CA GLY A 336 10.80 -27.33 -52.96
C GLY A 336 9.70 -27.42 -51.92
N ARG A 337 9.95 -28.18 -50.86
CA ARG A 337 9.05 -28.30 -49.72
C ARG A 337 9.78 -28.46 -48.40
N TYR A 338 9.17 -27.99 -47.33
CA TYR A 338 9.52 -28.29 -45.95
C TYR A 338 8.58 -29.37 -45.43
N VAL A 339 9.13 -30.40 -44.80
CA VAL A 339 8.38 -31.58 -44.34
C VAL A 339 8.65 -31.82 -42.87
N MET A 340 7.60 -32.13 -42.11
CA MET A 340 7.68 -32.53 -40.72
C MET A 340 6.81 -33.78 -40.50
N VAL A 341 7.42 -34.85 -39.97
CA VAL A 341 6.71 -36.12 -39.69
C VAL A 341 6.54 -36.28 -38.18
N VAL A 342 5.31 -36.13 -37.70
CA VAL A 342 4.98 -36.27 -36.27
C VAL A 342 4.12 -37.51 -36.09
N ASP A 343 4.54 -38.44 -35.23
CA ASP A 343 3.83 -39.70 -34.97
C ASP A 343 3.51 -40.51 -36.25
N GLY A 344 4.38 -40.43 -37.27
CA GLY A 344 4.19 -41.10 -38.56
C GLY A 344 3.24 -40.39 -39.54
N VAL A 345 2.75 -39.20 -39.19
CA VAL A 345 1.88 -38.36 -40.04
C VAL A 345 2.68 -37.19 -40.59
N GLU A 346 2.66 -37.02 -41.91
CA GLU A 346 3.41 -35.97 -42.63
C GLU A 346 2.61 -34.67 -42.74
N ALA A 347 3.23 -33.55 -42.40
CA ALA A 347 2.77 -32.21 -42.77
C ALA A 347 3.81 -31.54 -43.66
N GLU A 348 3.36 -30.73 -44.62
CA GLU A 348 4.23 -30.10 -45.60
C GLU A 348 3.90 -28.63 -45.89
N MET A 349 4.93 -27.91 -46.36
CA MET A 349 4.81 -26.56 -46.88
C MET A 349 5.65 -26.42 -48.14
N THR A 350 5.01 -26.12 -49.26
CA THR A 350 5.66 -26.00 -50.57
C THR A 350 6.06 -24.56 -50.87
N PHE A 351 7.13 -24.43 -51.66
CA PHE A 351 7.61 -23.15 -52.15
C PHE A 351 8.14 -23.23 -53.57
N SER A 352 8.19 -22.08 -54.22
CA SER A 352 8.79 -21.87 -55.54
C SER A 352 9.87 -20.78 -55.46
N ARG A 353 10.99 -20.96 -56.16
CA ARG A 353 12.08 -19.98 -56.25
C ARG A 353 11.88 -19.09 -57.47
N ALA A 354 12.04 -17.78 -57.27
CA ALA A 354 11.96 -16.79 -58.33
C ALA A 354 13.28 -16.01 -58.39
N GLY A 355 14.20 -16.49 -59.23
CA GLY A 355 15.58 -16.01 -59.25
C GLY A 355 16.38 -16.46 -58.01
N GLU A 356 17.54 -15.86 -57.79
CA GLU A 356 18.45 -16.23 -56.69
C GLU A 356 18.06 -15.61 -55.34
N GLY A 357 17.27 -14.53 -55.34
CA GLY A 357 16.98 -13.74 -54.16
C GLY A 357 15.58 -13.91 -53.55
N MET A 358 14.67 -14.69 -54.15
CA MET A 358 13.26 -14.71 -53.73
C MET A 358 12.66 -16.11 -53.63
N LEU A 359 11.93 -16.35 -52.53
CA LEU A 359 11.22 -17.59 -52.22
C LEU A 359 9.73 -17.30 -52.03
N ILE A 360 8.88 -17.98 -52.81
CA ILE A 360 7.43 -17.82 -52.78
C ILE A 360 6.83 -19.02 -52.05
N ILE A 361 6.19 -18.80 -50.89
CA ILE A 361 5.47 -19.85 -50.17
C ILE A 361 4.06 -19.95 -50.73
N ASP A 362 3.73 -21.06 -51.39
CA ASP A 362 2.49 -21.20 -52.17
C ASP A 362 1.43 -22.10 -51.50
N HIS A 363 1.84 -23.10 -50.71
CA HIS A 363 0.89 -23.96 -50.00
C HIS A 363 1.42 -24.44 -48.63
N THR A 364 0.52 -24.71 -47.70
CA THR A 364 0.82 -25.32 -46.40
C THR A 364 -0.31 -26.29 -46.06
N GLU A 365 0.03 -27.57 -45.91
CA GLU A 365 -0.91 -28.62 -45.58
C GLU A 365 -0.54 -29.28 -44.25
N VAL A 366 -1.48 -29.27 -43.31
CA VAL A 366 -1.36 -29.93 -42.01
C VAL A 366 -2.54 -30.87 -41.85
N PRO A 367 -2.33 -32.20 -41.85
CA PRO A 367 -3.41 -33.16 -41.66
C PRO A 367 -4.21 -32.90 -40.39
N ALA A 368 -5.49 -33.28 -40.40
CA ALA A 368 -6.40 -33.07 -39.27
C ALA A 368 -5.86 -33.65 -37.94
N ALA A 369 -5.14 -34.78 -38.00
CA ALA A 369 -4.51 -35.42 -36.86
C ALA A 369 -3.43 -34.57 -36.16
N LEU A 370 -2.87 -33.58 -36.86
CA LEU A 370 -1.80 -32.70 -36.38
C LEU A 370 -2.29 -31.27 -36.06
N ARG A 371 -3.60 -31.01 -36.17
CA ARG A 371 -4.19 -29.71 -35.79
C ARG A 371 -3.98 -29.41 -34.31
N GLY A 372 -3.81 -28.13 -33.99
CA GLY A 372 -3.56 -27.66 -32.61
C GLY A 372 -2.12 -27.84 -32.12
N ARG A 373 -1.27 -28.60 -32.83
CA ARG A 373 0.14 -28.84 -32.47
C ARG A 373 1.13 -27.82 -33.04
N LYS A 374 0.64 -26.71 -33.59
CA LYS A 374 1.43 -25.64 -34.24
C LYS A 374 2.38 -26.09 -35.37
N VAL A 375 2.18 -27.27 -35.95
CA VAL A 375 3.07 -27.84 -37.00
C VAL A 375 3.25 -26.91 -38.19
N GLY A 376 2.15 -26.32 -38.71
CA GLY A 376 2.23 -25.36 -39.82
C GLY A 376 3.04 -24.10 -39.48
N GLU A 377 2.95 -23.61 -38.24
CA GLU A 377 3.74 -22.45 -37.78
C GLU A 377 5.23 -22.79 -37.75
N LYS A 378 5.59 -24.00 -37.29
CA LYS A 378 6.98 -24.49 -37.28
C LYS A 378 7.58 -24.54 -38.69
N LEU A 379 6.81 -25.01 -39.67
CA LEU A 379 7.23 -25.03 -41.09
C LEU A 379 7.51 -23.62 -41.61
N VAL A 380 6.60 -22.67 -41.36
CA VAL A 380 6.79 -21.26 -41.76
C VAL A 380 8.02 -20.65 -41.08
N ARG A 381 8.16 -20.83 -39.76
CA ARG A 381 9.32 -20.33 -39.00
C ARG A 381 10.63 -20.83 -39.57
N ARG A 382 10.74 -22.12 -39.91
CA ARG A 382 11.94 -22.67 -40.52
C ARG A 382 12.25 -22.04 -41.88
N ALA A 383 11.24 -21.74 -42.70
CA ALA A 383 11.48 -21.00 -43.94
C ALA A 383 11.96 -19.57 -43.72
N ILE A 384 11.46 -18.87 -42.69
CA ILE A 384 11.95 -17.54 -42.29
C ILE A 384 13.43 -17.60 -41.88
N GLU A 385 13.79 -18.57 -41.05
CA GLU A 385 15.19 -18.79 -40.61
C GLU A 385 16.13 -19.09 -41.77
N ASP A 386 15.71 -19.98 -42.68
CA ASP A 386 16.45 -20.28 -43.90
C ASP A 386 16.59 -19.03 -44.79
N ALA A 387 15.53 -18.22 -44.92
CA ALA A 387 15.57 -16.99 -45.71
C ALA A 387 16.54 -15.94 -45.13
N ARG A 388 16.57 -15.77 -43.80
CA ARG A 388 17.55 -14.92 -43.11
C ARG A 388 18.98 -15.40 -43.35
N ARG A 389 19.21 -16.70 -43.22
CA ARG A 389 20.53 -17.32 -43.43
C ARG A 389 21.01 -17.16 -44.87
N ASP A 390 20.12 -17.39 -45.83
CA ASP A 390 20.44 -17.42 -47.26
C ASP A 390 20.37 -16.01 -47.89
N GLY A 391 19.95 -14.99 -47.14
CA GLY A 391 19.79 -13.61 -47.63
C GLY A 391 18.68 -13.44 -48.67
N THR A 392 17.65 -14.30 -48.61
CA THR A 392 16.53 -14.30 -49.56
C THR A 392 15.29 -13.63 -48.96
N ILE A 393 14.45 -13.06 -49.82
CA ILE A 393 13.16 -12.48 -49.43
C ILE A 393 12.01 -13.46 -49.66
N ILE A 394 11.01 -13.43 -48.79
CA ILE A 394 9.83 -14.28 -48.83
C ILE A 394 8.61 -13.53 -49.36
N VAL A 395 7.85 -14.19 -50.25
CA VAL A 395 6.52 -13.78 -50.69
C VAL A 395 5.50 -14.84 -50.26
N PRO A 396 4.68 -14.58 -49.23
CA PRO A 396 3.74 -15.57 -48.71
C PRO A 396 2.40 -15.51 -49.45
N LEU A 397 2.26 -16.26 -50.54
CA LEU A 397 0.98 -16.37 -51.28
C LEU A 397 -0.01 -17.31 -50.58
N CYS A 398 0.49 -18.32 -49.86
CA CYS A 398 -0.34 -19.16 -49.02
C CYS A 398 -1.03 -18.31 -47.93
N PRO A 399 -2.38 -18.31 -47.83
CA PRO A 399 -3.08 -17.54 -46.81
C PRO A 399 -2.68 -17.90 -45.38
N PHE A 400 -2.36 -19.17 -45.12
CA PHE A 400 -1.88 -19.62 -43.83
C PHE A 400 -0.50 -19.01 -43.49
N ALA A 401 0.47 -19.14 -44.40
CA ALA A 401 1.80 -18.58 -44.20
C ALA A 401 1.75 -17.06 -44.01
N LYS A 402 0.93 -16.36 -44.81
CA LYS A 402 0.69 -14.93 -44.65
C LYS A 402 0.13 -14.60 -43.27
N ALA A 403 -0.92 -15.28 -42.82
CA ALA A 403 -1.51 -15.06 -41.51
C ALA A 403 -0.55 -15.34 -40.34
N GLN A 404 0.37 -16.31 -40.49
CA GLN A 404 1.40 -16.55 -39.49
C GLN A 404 2.43 -15.41 -39.46
N ILE A 405 2.92 -14.97 -40.61
CA ILE A 405 3.89 -13.87 -40.68
C ILE A 405 3.28 -12.55 -40.18
N ASP A 406 2.02 -12.26 -40.50
CA ASP A 406 1.33 -11.05 -40.02
C ASP A 406 1.18 -11.03 -38.48
N ARG A 407 1.18 -12.19 -37.80
CA ARG A 407 1.14 -12.31 -36.33
C ARG A 407 2.50 -12.18 -35.64
N HIS A 408 3.60 -12.24 -36.39
CA HIS A 408 4.98 -12.23 -35.86
C HIS A 408 5.71 -11.00 -36.41
N PRO A 409 5.68 -9.85 -35.69
CA PRO A 409 6.30 -8.60 -36.16
C PRO A 409 7.80 -8.74 -36.45
N ASP A 410 8.48 -9.65 -35.78
CA ASP A 410 9.89 -9.95 -35.98
C ASP A 410 10.17 -10.63 -37.33
N TRP A 411 9.21 -11.31 -37.96
CA TRP A 411 9.39 -12.01 -39.26
C TRP A 411 9.24 -11.10 -40.49
N GLN A 412 8.88 -9.83 -40.26
CA GLN A 412 8.66 -8.85 -41.33
C GLN A 412 9.96 -8.45 -42.03
N ASP A 413 11.12 -8.76 -41.44
CA ASP A 413 12.46 -8.43 -41.93
C ASP A 413 12.83 -9.14 -43.25
N VAL A 414 12.28 -10.33 -43.49
CA VAL A 414 12.52 -11.12 -44.71
C VAL A 414 11.47 -10.92 -45.79
N LEU A 415 10.47 -10.07 -45.61
CA LEU A 415 9.46 -9.84 -46.64
C LEU A 415 9.98 -8.91 -47.74
N SER A 416 9.52 -9.15 -48.97
CA SER A 416 9.68 -8.17 -50.04
C SER A 416 9.02 -6.85 -49.62
N ARG A 417 9.81 -5.77 -49.47
CA ARG A 417 9.26 -4.43 -49.33
C ARG A 417 8.50 -4.11 -50.62
N ARG A 418 7.23 -3.72 -50.50
CA ARG A 418 6.38 -3.32 -51.64
C ARG A 418 6.90 -2.05 -52.29
#